data_AF-A0AAD7N214-F1
#
_entry.id   AF-A0AAD7N214-F1
#
_cell.length_a   1.000
_cell.length_b   1.000
_cell.length_c   1.000
_cell.angle_alpha   90.00
_cell.angle_beta   90.00
_cell.angle_gamma   90.00
#
_symmetry.space_group_name_H-M   'P 1'
#
loop_
_entity.id
_entity.type
_entity.pdbx_description
1 polymer ?
#
loop_
_entity_poly.entity_id
_entity_poly.type
_entity_poly.pdbx_seq_one_letter_code
_entity_poly.pdbx_strand_id
1 'polypeptide(L)'
;CFQCHVFIKPEDARAHVGGHIFKALNGITEPNLYERVHATNACGFCGRGGCSADLSGLPTARATPKCTSTCPRAHPFSYGHAKKYSGATPCTNVPMFCTLC
;
A
#
# COMPACT_ATOMS: atom_id res chain seq x y z
N CYS A 1 -11.93 -4.64 -0.57
CA CYS A 1 -10.96 -4.72 0.55
C CYS A 1 -11.17 -6.05 1.26
N PHE A 2 -10.12 -6.78 1.61
CA PHE A 2 -10.31 -8.00 2.41
C PHE A 2 -10.70 -7.67 3.85
N GLN A 3 -10.23 -6.54 4.38
CA GLN A 3 -10.47 -6.15 5.76
C GLN A 3 -11.90 -5.67 6.00
N CYS A 4 -12.48 -4.88 5.09
CA CYS A 4 -13.82 -4.27 5.29
C CYS A 4 -14.87 -4.64 4.24
N HIS A 5 -14.54 -5.51 3.28
CA HIS A 5 -15.42 -5.96 2.17
C HIS A 5 -15.98 -4.88 1.23
N VAL A 6 -15.59 -3.61 1.39
CA VAL A 6 -15.96 -2.56 0.43
C VAL A 6 -15.35 -2.85 -0.94
N PHE A 7 -16.15 -2.68 -1.99
CA PHE A 7 -15.69 -2.71 -3.38
C PHE A 7 -14.90 -1.44 -3.68
N ILE A 8 -13.65 -1.62 -4.12
CA ILE A 8 -12.70 -0.52 -4.35
C ILE A 8 -12.09 -0.72 -5.72
N LYS A 9 -11.95 0.38 -6.46
CA LYS A 9 -11.23 0.38 -7.72
C LYS A 9 -9.76 0.02 -7.47
N PRO A 10 -9.09 -0.70 -8.39
CA PRO A 10 -7.69 -1.05 -8.21
C PRO A 10 -6.84 0.16 -7.81
N GLU A 11 -6.94 1.29 -8.52
CA GLU A 11 -6.15 2.50 -8.27
C GLU A 11 -6.25 3.07 -6.84
N ASP A 12 -7.40 2.89 -6.18
CA ASP A 12 -7.66 3.41 -4.83
C ASP A 12 -7.29 2.40 -3.74
N ALA A 13 -7.05 1.14 -4.10
CA ALA A 13 -6.86 0.05 -3.14
C ALA A 13 -5.68 0.33 -2.19
N ARG A 14 -4.58 0.89 -2.69
CA ARG A 14 -3.40 1.19 -1.87
C ARG A 14 -3.67 2.25 -0.81
N ALA A 15 -4.37 3.32 -1.16
CA ALA A 15 -4.71 4.38 -0.22
C ALA A 15 -5.72 3.88 0.82
N HIS A 16 -6.74 3.13 0.39
CA HIS A 16 -7.74 2.56 1.26
C HIS A 16 -7.14 1.54 2.26
N VAL A 17 -6.41 0.54 1.76
CA VAL A 17 -5.75 -0.47 2.60
C VAL A 17 -4.68 0.17 3.47
N GLY A 18 -3.97 1.18 2.95
CA GLY A 18 -3.02 1.99 3.72
C GLY A 18 -3.65 2.63 4.94
N GLY A 19 -4.91 3.07 4.86
CA GLY A 19 -5.66 3.56 6.01
C GLY A 19 -5.84 2.51 7.12
N HIS A 20 -6.18 1.27 6.77
CA HIS A 20 -6.28 0.17 7.72
C HIS A 20 -4.92 -0.17 8.35
N ILE A 21 -3.86 -0.23 7.53
CA ILE A 21 -2.49 -0.47 8.00
C ILE A 21 -2.07 0.63 8.97
N PHE A 22 -2.27 1.90 8.61
CA PHE A 22 -1.90 3.04 9.44
C PHE A 22 -2.61 3.02 10.80
N LYS A 23 -3.92 2.76 10.82
CA LYS A 23 -4.67 2.64 12.08
C LYS A 23 -4.14 1.50 12.95
N ALA A 24 -3.90 0.33 12.37
CA ALA A 24 -3.35 -0.81 13.09
C ALA A 24 -1.96 -0.52 13.67
N LEU A 25 -1.07 0.13 12.92
CA LEU A 25 0.25 0.56 13.40
C LEU A 25 0.17 1.56 14.57
N ASN A 26 -0.90 2.33 14.65
CA ASN A 26 -1.16 3.27 15.76
C ASN A 26 -2.01 2.65 16.88
N GLY A 27 -2.24 1.34 16.88
CA GLY A 27 -3.04 0.64 17.89
C GLY A 27 -4.54 0.98 17.85
N ILE A 28 -5.01 1.63 16.78
CA ILE A 28 -6.43 1.95 16.60
C ILE A 28 -7.15 0.69 16.14
N THR A 29 -8.04 0.18 16.99
CA THR A 29 -8.89 -0.97 16.65
C THR A 29 -10.07 -0.50 15.81
N GLU A 30 -10.19 -1.06 14.61
CA GLU A 30 -11.36 -0.84 13.75
C GLU A 30 -12.43 -1.91 14.06
N PRO A 31 -13.61 -1.52 14.57
CA PRO A 31 -14.59 -2.49 15.10
C PRO A 31 -15.28 -3.31 14.01
N ASN A 32 -15.32 -2.82 12.78
CA ASN A 32 -16.10 -3.40 11.68
C ASN A 32 -15.22 -4.08 10.60
N LEU A 33 -14.06 -4.59 10.98
CA LEU A 33 -13.23 -5.37 10.08
C LEU A 33 -13.62 -6.85 10.12
N TYR A 34 -13.84 -7.42 8.95
CA TYR A 34 -13.97 -8.86 8.74
C TYR A 34 -12.64 -9.59 8.95
N GLU A 35 -11.54 -8.95 8.56
CA GLU A 35 -10.18 -9.46 8.71
C GLU A 35 -9.27 -8.32 9.17
N ARG A 36 -8.38 -8.58 10.13
CA ARG A 36 -7.36 -7.60 10.53
C ARG A 36 -6.24 -7.54 9.50
N VAL A 37 -5.60 -6.39 9.37
CA VAL A 37 -4.33 -6.30 8.63
C VAL A 37 -3.24 -7.11 9.35
N HIS A 38 -2.27 -7.60 8.59
CA HIS A 38 -1.13 -8.30 9.17
C HIS A 38 -0.27 -7.33 10.01
N ALA A 39 0.03 -7.69 11.26
CA ALA A 39 0.55 -6.75 12.24
C ALA A 39 1.92 -6.13 11.89
N THR A 40 2.81 -6.88 11.25
CA THR A 40 4.22 -6.49 11.06
C THR A 40 4.63 -6.34 9.60
N ASN A 41 3.91 -6.98 8.69
CA ASN A 41 4.29 -7.09 7.28
C ASN A 41 3.04 -7.08 6.39
N ALA A 42 2.17 -6.10 6.60
CA ALA A 42 0.97 -5.92 5.80
C ALA A 42 1.33 -5.48 4.38
N CYS A 43 0.79 -6.18 3.39
CA CYS A 43 0.89 -5.79 2.00
C CYS A 43 0.10 -4.50 1.74
N GLY A 44 0.70 -3.52 1.07
CA GLY A 44 0.01 -2.29 0.71
C GLY A 44 -1.17 -2.45 -0.25
N PHE A 45 -1.30 -3.58 -0.95
CA PHE A 45 -2.40 -3.85 -1.88
C PHE A 45 -3.57 -4.61 -1.26
N CYS A 46 -3.31 -5.53 -0.32
CA CYS A 46 -4.33 -6.43 0.21
C CYS A 46 -4.41 -6.48 1.74
N GLY A 47 -3.49 -5.82 2.46
CA GLY A 47 -3.42 -5.75 3.92
C GLY A 47 -2.97 -7.04 4.60
N ARG A 48 -2.82 -8.14 3.85
CA ARG A 48 -2.38 -9.46 4.35
C ARG A 48 -0.86 -9.60 4.32
N GLY A 49 -0.34 -10.61 5.02
CA GLY A 49 1.07 -10.99 4.98
C GLY A 49 1.43 -11.83 3.75
N GLY A 50 2.71 -12.19 3.64
CA GLY A 50 3.20 -13.13 2.61
C GLY A 50 3.33 -12.56 1.20
N CYS A 51 3.15 -11.25 1.02
CA CYS A 51 3.43 -10.57 -0.25
C CYS A 51 4.78 -9.86 -0.18
N SER A 52 5.46 -9.79 -1.32
CA SER A 52 6.65 -8.97 -1.53
C SER A 52 6.36 -7.86 -2.54
N ALA A 53 7.10 -6.76 -2.43
CA ALA A 53 7.11 -5.70 -3.41
C ALA A 53 8.54 -5.22 -3.62
N ASP A 54 8.96 -5.16 -4.88
CA ASP A 54 10.29 -4.74 -5.29
C ASP A 54 10.20 -3.40 -6.01
N LEU A 55 11.09 -2.49 -5.64
CA LEU A 55 11.29 -1.24 -6.36
C LEU A 55 12.53 -1.38 -7.24
N SER A 56 12.29 -1.41 -8.55
CA SER A 56 13.36 -1.46 -9.55
C SER A 56 13.59 -0.09 -10.18
N GLY A 57 14.87 0.22 -10.41
CA GLY A 57 15.33 1.48 -10.98
C GLY A 57 15.52 2.58 -9.93
N LEU A 58 16.76 3.05 -9.77
CA LEU A 58 17.06 4.19 -8.90
C LEU A 58 16.31 5.44 -9.40
N PRO A 59 15.74 6.24 -8.48
CA PRO A 59 15.09 7.48 -8.86
C PRO A 59 16.14 8.44 -9.43
N THR A 60 15.99 8.79 -10.70
CA THR A 60 16.82 9.83 -11.36
C THR A 60 15.91 10.95 -11.85
N ALA A 61 16.49 12.08 -12.27
CA ALA A 61 15.73 13.19 -12.86
C ALA A 61 14.90 12.79 -14.09
N ARG A 62 15.23 11.67 -14.76
CA ARG A 62 14.57 11.20 -15.99
C ARG A 62 13.81 9.87 -15.85
N ALA A 63 13.95 9.16 -14.73
CA ALA A 63 13.36 7.83 -14.55
C ALA A 63 12.64 7.71 -13.21
N THR A 64 11.37 7.30 -13.26
CA THR A 64 10.61 6.93 -12.07
C THR A 64 10.80 5.46 -11.76
N PRO A 65 11.00 5.10 -10.48
CA PRO A 65 11.02 3.71 -10.03
C PRO A 65 9.78 2.93 -10.47
N LYS A 66 9.97 1.67 -10.84
CA LYS A 66 8.86 0.73 -11.09
C LYS A 66 8.68 -0.14 -9.86
N CYS A 67 7.43 -0.32 -9.45
CA CYS A 67 7.07 -1.26 -8.39
C CYS A 67 6.49 -2.54 -9.00
N THR A 68 7.09 -3.68 -8.67
CA THR A 68 6.56 -5.02 -8.94
C THR A 68 6.14 -5.66 -7.63
N SER A 69 5.08 -6.44 -7.61
CA SER A 69 4.63 -7.13 -6.40
C SER A 69 4.11 -8.52 -6.71
N THR A 70 4.34 -9.46 -5.79
CA THR A 70 3.80 -10.83 -5.84
C THR A 70 2.35 -10.90 -5.38
N CYS A 71 1.76 -9.79 -4.92
CA CYS A 71 0.37 -9.74 -4.50
C CYS A 71 -0.58 -9.97 -5.70
N PRO A 72 -1.56 -10.89 -5.61
CA PRO A 72 -2.57 -11.08 -6.66
C PRO A 72 -3.46 -9.86 -6.92
N ARG A 73 -3.47 -8.88 -6.00
CA ARG A 73 -4.19 -7.60 -6.12
C ARG A 73 -3.28 -6.44 -6.54
N ALA A 74 -2.02 -6.73 -6.87
CA ALA A 74 -1.11 -5.75 -7.41
C ALA A 74 -1.67 -5.17 -8.71
N HIS A 75 -1.54 -3.86 -8.85
CA HIS A 75 -1.89 -3.13 -10.07
C HIS A 75 -0.80 -2.09 -10.37
N PRO A 76 -0.58 -1.75 -11.65
CA PRO A 76 0.38 -0.72 -12.01
C PRO A 76 -0.03 0.63 -11.43
N PHE A 77 0.94 1.41 -10.98
CA PHE A 77 0.74 2.80 -10.58
C PHE A 77 1.96 3.65 -10.92
N SER A 78 1.75 4.95 -11.15
CA SER A 78 2.85 5.89 -11.28
C SER A 78 3.42 6.22 -9.91
N TYR A 79 4.68 5.86 -9.67
CA TYR A 79 5.37 6.08 -8.40
C TYR A 79 5.38 7.57 -8.00
N GLY A 80 5.66 8.47 -8.95
CA GLY A 80 5.67 9.91 -8.72
C GLY A 80 4.29 10.49 -8.39
N HIS A 81 3.23 9.98 -9.01
CA HIS A 81 1.86 10.41 -8.70
C HIS A 81 1.41 9.87 -7.34
N ALA A 82 1.68 8.58 -7.07
CA ALA A 82 1.29 7.95 -5.83
C ALA A 82 1.96 8.56 -4.58
N LYS A 83 3.11 9.23 -4.74
CA LYS A 83 3.77 9.99 -3.67
C LYS A 83 3.01 11.25 -3.24
N LYS A 84 2.09 11.75 -4.06
CA LYS A 84 1.38 13.00 -3.76
C LYS A 84 0.29 12.74 -2.74
N TYR A 85 0.42 13.40 -1.58
CA TYR A 85 -0.63 13.50 -0.59
C TYR A 85 -1.76 14.40 -1.10
N SER A 86 -3.01 14.05 -0.77
CA SER A 86 -4.15 14.94 -0.88
C SER A 86 -5.10 14.71 0.31
N GLY A 87 -5.97 15.67 0.61
CA GLY A 87 -6.99 15.47 1.66
C GLY A 87 -7.92 14.28 1.39
N ALA A 88 -8.13 13.92 0.12
CA ALA A 88 -8.92 12.75 -0.28
C ALA A 88 -8.12 11.43 -0.17
N THR A 89 -6.78 11.50 -0.26
CA THR A 89 -5.87 10.35 -0.22
C THR A 89 -4.77 10.57 0.82
N PRO A 90 -5.11 10.58 2.13
CA PRO A 90 -4.18 11.00 3.17
C PRO A 90 -3.06 9.98 3.43
N CYS A 91 -3.29 8.71 3.09
CA CYS A 91 -2.29 7.66 3.16
C CYS A 91 -1.85 7.29 1.75
N THR A 92 -0.61 7.63 1.38
CA THR A 92 -0.06 7.35 0.05
C THR A 92 0.35 5.88 -0.11
N ASN A 93 0.73 5.23 1.00
CA ASN A 93 1.14 3.81 1.07
C ASN A 93 2.08 3.41 -0.08
N VAL A 94 3.04 4.29 -0.38
CA VAL A 94 4.03 4.11 -1.46
C VAL A 94 5.20 3.31 -0.94
N PRO A 95 5.63 2.26 -1.66
CA PRO A 95 6.85 1.55 -1.31
C PRO A 95 8.03 2.51 -1.23
N MET A 96 8.90 2.31 -0.24
CA MET A 96 10.09 3.13 -0.02
C MET A 96 11.32 2.32 -0.37
N PHE A 97 12.36 3.00 -0.88
CA PHE A 97 13.65 2.36 -1.04
C PHE A 97 14.23 2.06 0.33
N CYS A 98 14.51 0.79 0.57
CA CYS A 98 15.26 0.38 1.74
C CYS A 98 16.73 0.72 1.47
N THR A 99 17.36 1.51 2.35
CA THR A 99 18.76 1.91 2.21
C THR A 99 19.73 0.85 2.74
N LEU A 100 19.21 -0.28 3.22
CA LEU A 100 19.98 -1.38 3.83
C LEU A 100 20.13 -2.60 2.92
N CYS A 101 19.43 -2.63 1.78
CA CYS A 101 19.50 -3.69 0.76
C CYS A 101 19.74 -3.07 -0.62
#